data_AF-A0A969YT69-F1
#
_entry.id   AF-A0A969YT69-F1
#
_cell.length_a   1.000
_cell.length_b   1.000
_cell.length_c   1.000
_cell.angle_alpha   90.00
_cell.angle_beta   90.00
_cell.angle_gamma   90.00
#
_symmetry.space_group_name_H-M   'P 1'
#
loop_
_entity.id
_entity.type
_entity.pdbx_description
1 polymer ?
#
loop_
_entity_poly.entity_id
_entity_poly.type
_entity_poly.pdbx_seq_one_letter_code
_entity_poly.pdbx_strand_id
1 'polypeptide(L)'
;MGKPSWHKSINNFGFTLLELMFVVAIIGILAIVAVPSYSAVKENYRLENGAQKAVSQLQYGRQMAMDKRETIYIVFQQTQVGVYRNNGGTLELTGPALPYEGGVTFTASSADNNWLYPIHQNPSDSNSLLLGYGVSYDFRGFLKDPAQSGTIRLQSLSGKKVCILIGEGTGRIDIDKCEENNSGGNENPPPLSYCEQGDGPLPNYPAWVAQAYPSTTYVIYNGRAFYNRYYASASDIPGNLGAPWQEVTKQWRNFNVYDTGNKVCYNNRQFQARYYSYNQQPGIVGNPWNELTDEWRDFNEYTVINTVVKYNSKQFKLRENYSYNQQPGLQSSPWQELTDQWRDFNVYNLNDLVYYNGARFKNRISYSKNQQPGLISSPWQEITDQWRNFNVYNAGDEVMYNGHRYRAKWYTQNEQPGAASVWQLIS
;
A
#
# COMPACT_ATOMS: atom_id res chain seq x y z
N MET A 1 67.50 -19.02 -23.41
CA MET A 1 66.47 -19.66 -22.56
C MET A 1 65.12 -19.10 -22.95
N GLY A 2 64.31 -19.88 -23.65
CA GLY A 2 63.05 -19.46 -24.28
C GLY A 2 61.86 -19.46 -23.33
N LYS A 3 60.95 -18.50 -23.51
CA LYS A 3 59.70 -18.35 -22.74
C LYS A 3 58.65 -19.37 -23.21
N PRO A 4 57.84 -19.98 -22.33
CA PRO A 4 56.76 -20.86 -22.76
C PRO A 4 55.52 -20.06 -23.21
N SER A 5 55.02 -20.34 -24.40
CA SER A 5 53.75 -19.83 -24.92
C SER A 5 52.60 -20.77 -24.54
N TRP A 6 51.62 -20.27 -23.78
CA TRP A 6 50.39 -21.00 -23.47
C TRP A 6 49.43 -20.90 -24.66
N HIS A 7 49.16 -22.01 -25.36
CA HIS A 7 48.07 -22.10 -26.32
C HIS A 7 46.77 -22.39 -25.57
N LYS A 8 45.82 -21.46 -25.63
CA LYS A 8 44.47 -21.61 -25.08
C LYS A 8 43.62 -22.36 -26.11
N SER A 9 43.37 -23.65 -25.89
CA SER A 9 42.37 -24.41 -26.66
C SER A 9 40.99 -23.88 -26.32
N ILE A 10 40.33 -23.23 -27.29
CA ILE A 10 38.92 -22.88 -27.18
C ILE A 10 38.14 -24.13 -27.59
N ASN A 11 37.62 -24.86 -26.61
CA ASN A 11 36.67 -25.93 -26.87
C ASN A 11 35.36 -25.30 -27.37
N ASN A 12 35.07 -25.45 -28.66
CA ASN A 12 33.74 -25.23 -29.21
C ASN A 12 32.81 -26.34 -28.71
N PHE A 13 32.06 -26.09 -27.63
CA PHE A 13 30.91 -26.89 -27.29
C PHE A 13 29.80 -26.61 -28.32
N GLY A 14 29.74 -27.44 -29.36
CA GLY A 14 28.61 -27.46 -30.27
C GLY A 14 27.41 -28.11 -29.58
N PHE A 15 26.28 -27.41 -29.55
CA PHE A 15 25.02 -27.96 -29.04
C PHE A 15 24.59 -29.15 -29.89
N THR A 16 24.17 -30.23 -29.24
CA THR A 16 23.61 -31.38 -29.97
C THR A 16 22.20 -31.06 -30.45
N LEU A 17 21.82 -31.57 -31.62
CA LEU A 17 20.47 -31.39 -32.19
C LEU A 17 19.36 -31.82 -31.21
N LEU A 18 19.66 -32.84 -30.42
CA LEU A 18 18.77 -33.39 -29.39
C LEU A 18 18.56 -32.41 -28.22
N GLU A 19 19.62 -31.73 -27.78
CA GLU A 19 19.56 -30.72 -26.71
C GLU A 19 18.71 -29.51 -27.14
N LEU A 20 18.83 -29.10 -28.41
CA LEU A 20 17.99 -28.06 -28.97
C LEU A 20 16.50 -28.47 -29.02
N MET A 21 16.21 -29.74 -29.33
CA MET A 21 14.84 -30.25 -29.30
C MET A 21 14.26 -30.26 -27.89
N PHE A 22 15.04 -30.62 -26.87
CA PHE A 22 14.58 -30.56 -25.48
C PHE A 22 14.34 -29.13 -25.01
N VAL A 23 15.21 -28.18 -25.37
CA VAL A 23 15.03 -26.77 -25.00
C VAL A 23 13.75 -26.20 -25.64
N VAL A 24 13.51 -26.47 -26.93
CA VAL A 24 12.30 -26.00 -27.60
C VAL A 24 11.03 -26.68 -27.04
N ALA A 25 11.09 -27.96 -26.70
CA ALA A 25 9.98 -28.67 -26.06
C ALA A 25 9.66 -28.10 -24.66
N ILE A 26 10.67 -27.82 -23.85
CA ILE A 26 10.50 -27.23 -22.51
C ILE A 26 9.97 -25.79 -22.63
N ILE A 27 10.49 -24.98 -23.55
CA ILE A 27 9.98 -23.62 -23.79
C ILE A 27 8.53 -23.68 -24.27
N GLY A 28 8.16 -24.63 -25.13
CA GLY A 28 6.77 -24.83 -25.57
C GLY A 28 5.82 -25.18 -24.43
N ILE A 29 6.23 -26.11 -23.54
CA ILE A 29 5.45 -26.49 -22.35
C ILE A 29 5.32 -25.31 -21.39
N LEU A 30 6.42 -24.60 -21.12
CA LEU A 30 6.43 -23.42 -20.26
C LEU A 30 5.57 -22.28 -20.82
N ALA A 31 5.59 -22.05 -22.14
CA ALA A 31 4.77 -21.04 -22.79
C ALA A 31 3.28 -21.34 -22.64
N ILE A 32 2.86 -22.59 -22.78
CA ILE A 32 1.45 -23.00 -22.63
C ILE A 32 0.96 -22.78 -21.18
N VAL A 33 1.81 -23.04 -20.18
CA VAL A 33 1.48 -22.83 -18.76
C VAL A 33 1.51 -21.34 -18.38
N ALA A 34 2.41 -20.54 -18.99
CA ALA A 34 2.59 -19.13 -18.65
C ALA A 34 1.51 -18.20 -19.21
N VAL A 35 0.98 -18.45 -20.40
CA VAL A 35 -0.01 -17.58 -21.07
C VAL A 35 -1.28 -17.33 -20.25
N PRO A 36 -1.97 -18.33 -19.68
CA PRO A 36 -3.18 -18.08 -18.89
C PRO A 36 -2.91 -17.36 -17.55
N SER A 37 -1.73 -17.56 -16.95
CA SER A 37 -1.32 -16.84 -15.73
C SER A 37 -1.00 -15.36 -16.02
N TYR A 38 -0.37 -15.07 -17.16
CA TYR A 38 0.05 -13.72 -17.52
C TYR A 38 -1.12 -12.77 -17.79
N SER A 39 -2.23 -13.24 -18.38
CA SER A 39 -3.40 -12.40 -18.64
C SER A 39 -4.11 -11.96 -17.35
N ALA A 40 -4.26 -12.85 -16.38
CA ALA A 40 -4.89 -12.58 -15.09
C ALA A 40 -4.03 -11.65 -14.20
N VAL A 41 -2.70 -11.80 -14.23
CA VAL A 41 -1.76 -10.91 -13.51
C VAL A 41 -1.73 -9.51 -14.13
N LYS A 42 -1.72 -9.42 -15.46
CA LYS A 42 -1.76 -8.13 -16.18
C LYS A 42 -3.04 -7.34 -15.90
N GLU A 43 -4.16 -8.03 -15.74
CA GLU A 43 -5.43 -7.41 -15.39
C GLU A 43 -5.44 -6.80 -13.98
N ASN A 44 -4.95 -7.53 -12.98
CA ASN A 44 -4.85 -7.01 -11.61
C ASN A 44 -3.93 -5.79 -11.55
N TYR A 45 -2.79 -5.85 -12.25
CA TYR A 45 -1.86 -4.72 -12.37
C TYR A 45 -2.51 -3.49 -13.02
N ARG A 46 -3.34 -3.68 -14.05
CA ARG A 46 -4.08 -2.60 -14.70
C ARG A 46 -5.11 -1.97 -13.77
N LEU A 47 -5.84 -2.80 -13.01
CA LEU A 47 -6.80 -2.33 -11.99
C LEU A 47 -6.10 -1.50 -10.91
N GLU A 48 -5.02 -2.02 -10.34
CA GLU A 48 -4.24 -1.31 -9.32
C GLU A 48 -3.69 0.01 -9.84
N ASN A 49 -3.12 0.05 -11.05
CA ASN A 49 -2.67 1.29 -11.66
C ASN A 49 -3.80 2.28 -11.95
N GLY A 50 -4.97 1.79 -12.38
CA GLY A 50 -6.17 2.60 -12.54
C GLY A 50 -6.60 3.24 -11.21
N ALA A 51 -6.57 2.46 -10.12
CA ALA A 51 -6.89 2.96 -8.79
C ALA A 51 -5.86 3.98 -8.31
N GLN A 52 -4.56 3.73 -8.52
CA GLN A 52 -3.49 4.68 -8.17
C GLN A 52 -3.63 6.02 -8.93
N LYS A 53 -4.04 6.00 -10.21
CA LYS A 53 -4.33 7.22 -10.98
C LYS A 53 -5.54 7.99 -10.43
N ALA A 54 -6.57 7.27 -9.99
CA ALA A 54 -7.72 7.88 -9.32
C ALA A 54 -7.34 8.50 -7.97
N VAL A 55 -6.58 7.79 -7.15
CA VAL A 55 -6.07 8.30 -5.87
C VAL A 55 -5.18 9.52 -6.08
N SER A 56 -4.30 9.51 -7.09
CA SER A 56 -3.43 10.65 -7.36
C SER A 56 -4.21 11.90 -7.80
N GLN A 57 -5.29 11.75 -8.59
CA GLN A 57 -6.16 12.88 -8.94
C GLN A 57 -6.99 13.38 -7.75
N LEU A 58 -7.46 12.48 -6.88
CA LEU A 58 -8.14 12.86 -5.63
C LEU A 58 -7.20 13.66 -4.71
N GLN A 59 -5.97 13.19 -4.50
CA GLN A 59 -4.95 13.88 -3.70
C GLN A 59 -4.54 15.21 -4.35
N TYR A 60 -4.33 15.23 -5.67
CA TYR A 60 -3.98 16.42 -6.42
C TYR A 60 -5.08 17.49 -6.35
N GLY A 61 -6.34 17.11 -6.58
CA GLY A 61 -7.48 18.02 -6.49
C GLY A 61 -7.69 18.55 -5.07
N ARG A 62 -7.50 17.71 -4.05
CA ARG A 62 -7.51 18.12 -2.63
C ARG A 62 -6.43 19.16 -2.33
N GLN A 63 -5.19 18.90 -2.76
CA GLN A 63 -4.07 19.84 -2.60
C GLN A 63 -4.37 21.16 -3.31
N MET A 64 -4.89 21.09 -4.53
CA MET A 64 -5.24 22.27 -5.32
C MET A 64 -6.33 23.11 -4.67
N ALA A 65 -7.32 22.48 -4.02
CA ALA A 65 -8.38 23.20 -3.31
C ALA A 65 -7.81 24.05 -2.17
N MET A 66 -6.84 23.50 -1.43
CA MET A 66 -6.14 24.21 -0.36
C MET A 66 -5.23 25.32 -0.91
N ASP A 67 -4.49 25.05 -1.97
CA ASP A 67 -3.55 26.02 -2.57
C ASP A 67 -4.24 27.20 -3.23
N LYS A 68 -5.34 26.94 -3.96
CA LYS A 68 -6.11 27.98 -4.68
C LYS A 68 -7.17 28.62 -3.80
N ARG A 69 -7.45 28.05 -2.62
CA ARG A 69 -8.52 28.45 -1.69
C ARG A 69 -9.90 28.50 -2.35
N GLU A 70 -10.17 27.53 -3.22
CA GLU A 70 -11.38 27.43 -4.02
C GLU A 70 -11.92 26.00 -4.00
N THR A 71 -13.19 25.83 -4.35
CA THR A 71 -13.75 24.49 -4.53
C THR A 71 -13.19 23.84 -5.79
N ILE A 72 -12.61 22.65 -5.63
CA ILE A 72 -12.08 21.84 -6.74
C ILE A 72 -12.90 20.56 -6.87
N TYR A 73 -13.19 20.18 -8.11
CA TYR A 73 -14.06 19.06 -8.46
C TYR A 73 -13.24 17.94 -9.07
N ILE A 74 -13.42 16.72 -8.60
CA ILE A 74 -12.73 15.53 -9.12
C ILE A 74 -13.82 14.72 -9.80
N VAL A 75 -13.72 14.59 -11.12
CA VAL A 75 -14.75 13.98 -11.96
C VAL A 75 -14.24 12.66 -12.50
N PHE A 76 -14.96 11.59 -12.18
CA PHE A 76 -14.77 10.26 -12.71
C PHE A 76 -15.67 10.07 -13.92
N GLN A 77 -15.04 9.72 -15.03
CA GLN A 77 -15.67 9.35 -16.29
C GLN A 77 -15.44 7.87 -16.55
N GLN A 78 -16.11 7.32 -17.56
CA GLN A 78 -16.05 5.88 -17.80
C GLN A 78 -14.63 5.35 -17.98
N THR A 79 -13.74 6.11 -18.61
CA THR A 79 -12.39 5.68 -19.00
C THR A 79 -11.26 6.56 -18.44
N GLN A 80 -11.58 7.60 -17.68
CA GLN A 80 -10.58 8.53 -17.14
C GLN A 80 -11.08 9.27 -15.91
N VAL A 81 -10.15 9.90 -15.20
CA VAL A 81 -10.42 10.79 -14.07
C VAL A 81 -9.74 12.13 -14.30
N GLY A 82 -10.44 13.23 -13.98
CA GLY A 82 -9.92 14.58 -14.18
C GLY A 82 -10.26 15.52 -13.02
N VAL A 83 -9.45 16.56 -12.88
CA VAL A 83 -9.64 17.64 -11.90
C VAL A 83 -10.15 18.88 -12.61
N TYR A 84 -11.19 19.49 -12.08
CA TYR A 84 -11.90 20.62 -12.67
C TYR A 84 -12.01 21.78 -11.70
N ARG A 85 -11.91 22.99 -12.24
CA ARG A 85 -12.04 24.25 -11.51
C ARG A 85 -13.21 25.04 -12.08
N ASN A 86 -13.94 25.74 -11.22
CA ASN A 86 -14.99 26.65 -11.66
C ASN A 86 -14.39 27.98 -12.12
N ASN A 87 -14.59 28.31 -13.39
CA ASN A 87 -14.21 29.57 -14.01
C ASN A 87 -15.48 30.29 -14.50
N GLY A 88 -15.97 31.26 -13.74
CA GLY A 88 -17.13 32.07 -14.14
C GLY A 88 -18.44 31.29 -14.31
N GLY A 89 -18.64 30.20 -13.57
CA GLY A 89 -19.85 29.36 -13.65
C GLY A 89 -19.69 28.13 -14.54
N THR A 90 -18.54 27.97 -15.20
CA THR A 90 -18.23 26.81 -16.05
C THR A 90 -17.07 26.02 -15.43
N LEU A 91 -17.22 24.71 -15.30
CA LEU A 91 -16.15 23.80 -14.91
C LEU A 91 -15.21 23.57 -16.09
N GLU A 92 -13.95 23.90 -15.89
CA GLU A 92 -12.87 23.73 -16.85
C GLU A 92 -11.86 22.71 -16.32
N LEU A 93 -11.45 21.78 -17.18
CA LEU A 93 -10.44 20.79 -16.85
C LEU A 93 -9.11 21.50 -16.53
N THR A 94 -8.54 21.18 -15.37
CA THR A 94 -7.31 21.77 -14.87
C THR A 94 -6.26 20.68 -14.69
N GLY A 95 -5.24 20.69 -15.56
CA GLY A 95 -4.23 19.64 -15.63
C GLY A 95 -4.63 18.49 -16.56
N PRO A 96 -3.82 17.41 -16.63
CA PRO A 96 -4.14 16.27 -17.47
C PRO A 96 -5.23 15.39 -16.84
N ALA A 97 -6.26 15.06 -17.61
CA ALA A 97 -7.10 13.91 -17.28
C ALA A 97 -6.26 12.64 -17.41
N LEU A 98 -6.31 11.77 -16.39
CA LEU A 98 -5.58 10.52 -16.39
C LEU A 98 -6.47 9.40 -16.94
N PRO A 99 -6.16 8.83 -18.10
CA PRO A 99 -6.89 7.67 -18.61
C PRO A 99 -6.59 6.45 -17.74
N TYR A 100 -7.62 5.65 -17.47
CA TYR A 100 -7.45 4.34 -16.87
C TYR A 100 -6.68 3.42 -17.81
N GLU A 101 -6.03 2.41 -17.24
CA GLU A 101 -5.35 1.40 -18.05
C GLU A 101 -6.33 0.64 -18.95
N GLY A 102 -5.91 0.27 -20.15
CA GLY A 102 -6.80 -0.35 -21.15
C GLY A 102 -7.59 -1.54 -20.62
N GLY A 103 -8.92 -1.43 -20.64
CA GLY A 103 -9.86 -2.42 -20.13
C GLY A 103 -10.32 -2.20 -18.68
N VAL A 104 -9.93 -1.09 -18.03
CA VAL A 104 -10.48 -0.65 -16.75
C VAL A 104 -11.49 0.46 -16.98
N THR A 105 -12.65 0.36 -16.33
CA THR A 105 -13.73 1.34 -16.43
C THR A 105 -14.27 1.72 -15.07
N PHE A 106 -14.78 2.95 -14.98
CA PHE A 106 -15.64 3.40 -13.90
C PHE A 106 -17.08 3.40 -14.41
N THR A 107 -18.01 2.85 -13.65
CA THR A 107 -19.44 2.94 -13.95
C THR A 107 -20.16 3.38 -12.69
N ALA A 108 -20.72 4.59 -12.70
CA ALA A 108 -21.59 5.02 -11.63
C ALA A 108 -22.87 4.18 -11.67
N SER A 109 -23.12 3.41 -10.61
CA SER A 109 -24.35 2.66 -10.43
C SER A 109 -24.98 2.99 -9.08
N SER A 110 -26.29 2.83 -8.98
CA SER A 110 -26.99 3.05 -7.72
C SER A 110 -26.67 2.00 -6.65
N ALA A 111 -26.17 0.83 -7.04
CA ALA A 111 -25.74 -0.22 -6.10
C ALA A 111 -24.35 0.07 -5.51
N ASP A 112 -23.42 0.56 -6.32
CA ASP A 112 -22.01 0.71 -5.93
C ASP A 112 -21.61 2.16 -5.58
N ASN A 113 -22.27 3.17 -6.15
CA ASN A 113 -21.80 4.56 -6.12
C ASN A 113 -22.92 5.59 -5.88
N ASN A 114 -23.99 5.19 -5.18
CA ASN A 114 -25.15 6.04 -4.88
C ASN A 114 -24.80 7.32 -4.09
N TRP A 115 -23.62 7.37 -3.46
CA TRP A 115 -23.10 8.52 -2.72
C TRP A 115 -22.32 9.53 -3.60
N LEU A 116 -21.93 9.13 -4.83
CA LEU A 116 -21.30 10.04 -5.79
C LEU A 116 -22.38 10.83 -6.53
N TYR A 117 -22.21 12.14 -6.60
CA TYR A 117 -23.18 13.01 -7.26
C TYR A 117 -22.77 13.28 -8.72
N PRO A 118 -23.76 13.50 -9.61
CA PRO A 118 -23.48 13.95 -10.96
C PRO A 118 -22.85 15.35 -10.90
N ILE A 119 -21.71 15.51 -11.59
CA ILE A 119 -21.03 16.81 -11.72
C ILE A 119 -21.29 17.32 -13.13
N HIS A 120 -22.02 18.43 -13.21
CA HIS A 120 -22.37 19.09 -14.46
C HIS A 120 -21.39 20.22 -14.77
N GLN A 121 -21.27 20.56 -16.06
CA GLN A 121 -20.37 21.58 -16.57
C GLN A 121 -20.66 22.95 -15.95
N ASN A 122 -21.92 23.27 -15.68
CA ASN A 122 -22.27 24.35 -14.76
C ASN A 122 -22.75 23.72 -13.44
N PRO A 123 -22.00 23.84 -12.33
CA PRO A 123 -22.36 23.21 -11.05
C PRO A 123 -23.69 23.72 -10.45
N SER A 124 -24.19 24.86 -10.94
CA SER A 124 -25.43 25.48 -10.47
C SER A 124 -26.63 25.17 -11.37
N ASP A 125 -26.43 24.47 -12.49
CA ASP A 125 -27.47 24.12 -13.46
C ASP A 125 -27.44 22.62 -13.76
N SER A 126 -28.40 21.90 -13.18
CA SER A 126 -28.56 20.45 -13.35
C SER A 126 -28.90 20.03 -14.79
N ASN A 127 -29.30 20.96 -15.66
CA ASN A 127 -29.56 20.68 -17.07
C ASN A 127 -28.31 20.87 -17.96
N SER A 128 -27.22 21.42 -17.41
CA SER A 128 -25.98 21.59 -18.15
C SER A 128 -25.27 20.25 -18.39
N LEU A 129 -24.30 20.21 -19.32
CA LEU A 129 -23.61 18.98 -19.76
C LEU A 129 -23.09 18.16 -18.57
N LEU A 130 -23.50 16.90 -18.45
CA LEU A 130 -22.97 15.99 -17.44
C LEU A 130 -21.51 15.65 -17.77
N LEU A 131 -20.58 16.04 -16.91
CA LEU A 131 -19.16 15.73 -17.08
C LEU A 131 -18.78 14.35 -16.53
N GLY A 132 -19.53 13.84 -15.56
CA GLY A 132 -19.29 12.55 -14.90
C GLY A 132 -19.83 12.54 -13.48
N TYR A 133 -19.30 11.65 -12.64
CA TYR A 133 -19.68 11.55 -11.23
C TYR A 133 -18.46 11.78 -10.36
N GLY A 134 -18.62 12.34 -9.17
CA GLY A 134 -17.43 12.65 -8.39
C GLY A 134 -17.67 13.33 -7.07
N VAL A 135 -16.59 13.91 -6.56
CA VAL A 135 -16.55 14.63 -5.30
C VAL A 135 -16.02 16.03 -5.52
N SER A 136 -16.28 16.91 -4.56
CA SER A 136 -15.66 18.24 -4.52
C SER A 136 -15.01 18.51 -3.17
N TYR A 137 -13.81 19.09 -3.20
CA TYR A 137 -13.11 19.52 -1.99
C TYR A 137 -13.31 21.02 -1.77
N ASP A 138 -13.54 21.42 -0.53
CA ASP A 138 -13.53 22.80 -0.10
C ASP A 138 -12.08 23.33 0.08
N PHE A 139 -11.94 24.64 0.34
CA PHE A 139 -10.64 25.29 0.50
C PHE A 139 -9.83 24.81 1.72
N ARG A 140 -10.43 23.98 2.59
CA ARG A 140 -9.78 23.36 3.75
C ARG A 140 -9.33 21.93 3.44
N GLY A 141 -9.58 21.45 2.22
CA GLY A 141 -9.26 20.09 1.80
C GLY A 141 -10.21 19.04 2.36
N PHE A 142 -11.40 19.44 2.83
CA PHE A 142 -12.48 18.52 3.21
C PHE A 142 -13.46 18.36 2.07
N LEU A 143 -14.19 17.24 2.05
CA LEU A 143 -15.30 17.07 1.12
C LEU A 143 -16.35 18.15 1.41
N LYS A 144 -16.78 18.84 0.35
CA LYS A 144 -17.74 19.94 0.45
C LYS A 144 -19.11 19.48 0.96
N ASP A 145 -19.49 18.26 0.60
CA ASP A 145 -20.66 17.58 1.16
C ASP A 145 -20.16 16.38 1.99
N PRO A 146 -20.35 16.37 3.32
CA PRO A 146 -19.92 15.27 4.18
C PRO A 146 -20.58 13.93 3.84
N ALA A 147 -21.73 13.93 3.16
CA ALA A 147 -22.37 12.70 2.66
C ALA A 147 -21.66 12.09 1.45
N GLN A 148 -20.69 12.79 0.84
CA GLN A 148 -19.85 12.31 -0.27
C GLN A 148 -18.68 11.42 0.20
N SER A 149 -18.92 10.54 1.14
CA SER A 149 -17.96 9.53 1.60
C SER A 149 -18.44 8.14 1.22
N GLY A 150 -17.51 7.24 0.93
CA GLY A 150 -17.80 5.88 0.52
C GLY A 150 -16.75 5.32 -0.42
N THR A 151 -17.11 4.27 -1.14
CA THR A 151 -16.17 3.51 -1.97
C THR A 151 -16.37 3.76 -3.45
N ILE A 152 -15.33 4.21 -4.15
CA ILE A 152 -15.28 4.29 -5.61
C ILE A 152 -14.81 2.95 -6.15
N ARG A 153 -15.52 2.37 -7.12
CA ARG A 153 -15.18 1.07 -7.70
C ARG A 153 -14.73 1.21 -9.14
N LEU A 154 -13.54 0.72 -9.45
CA LEU A 154 -13.09 0.52 -10.83
C LEU A 154 -13.20 -0.96 -11.18
N GLN A 155 -13.63 -1.25 -12.40
CA GLN A 155 -13.91 -2.61 -12.87
C GLN A 155 -13.14 -2.93 -14.14
N SER A 156 -12.61 -4.15 -14.24
CA SER A 156 -11.97 -4.65 -15.46
C SER A 156 -12.98 -5.28 -16.43
N LEU A 157 -12.58 -5.53 -17.67
CA LEU A 157 -13.41 -6.23 -18.65
C LEU A 157 -13.87 -7.63 -18.21
N SER A 158 -13.12 -8.35 -17.35
CA SER A 158 -13.55 -9.65 -16.82
C SER A 158 -14.50 -9.55 -15.62
N GLY A 159 -14.74 -8.34 -15.12
CA GLY A 159 -15.65 -8.08 -14.01
C GLY A 159 -14.98 -7.92 -12.64
N LYS A 160 -13.67 -8.11 -12.53
CA LYS A 160 -12.93 -7.87 -11.27
C LYS A 160 -12.98 -6.40 -10.88
N LYS A 161 -13.03 -6.12 -9.58
CA LYS A 161 -13.15 -4.76 -9.04
C LYS A 161 -12.00 -4.41 -8.10
N VAL A 162 -11.60 -3.14 -8.10
CA VAL A 162 -10.73 -2.52 -7.09
C VAL A 162 -11.46 -1.33 -6.48
N CYS A 163 -11.29 -1.15 -5.18
CA CYS A 163 -12.06 -0.21 -4.37
C CYS A 163 -11.15 0.90 -3.85
N ILE A 164 -11.62 2.14 -3.95
CA ILE A 164 -10.96 3.31 -3.38
C ILE A 164 -11.89 3.87 -2.32
N LEU A 165 -11.50 3.75 -1.05
CA LEU A 165 -12.28 4.22 0.07
C LEU A 165 -12.00 5.71 0.31
N ILE A 166 -13.06 6.51 0.39
CA ILE A 166 -13.04 7.89 0.83
C ILE A 166 -13.71 7.97 2.20
N GLY A 167 -12.91 8.23 3.23
CA GLY A 167 -13.37 8.27 4.63
C GLY A 167 -14.25 9.49 4.94
N GLU A 168 -15.26 9.27 5.79
CA GLU A 168 -16.18 10.28 6.32
C GLU A 168 -15.43 11.49 6.91
N GLY A 169 -15.86 12.70 6.53
CA GLY A 169 -15.46 13.97 7.13
C GLY A 169 -13.98 14.39 7.03
N THR A 170 -13.08 13.49 6.63
CA THR A 170 -11.61 13.69 6.70
C THR A 170 -10.93 13.69 5.34
N GLY A 171 -11.61 13.18 4.30
CA GLY A 171 -11.02 13.01 2.96
C GLY A 171 -9.85 12.02 2.94
N ARG A 172 -9.78 11.08 3.89
CA ARG A 172 -8.80 9.98 3.89
C ARG A 172 -9.06 9.10 2.67
N ILE A 173 -8.02 8.83 1.89
CA ILE A 173 -8.09 8.02 0.67
C ILE A 173 -7.30 6.74 0.91
N ASP A 174 -7.93 5.58 0.75
CA ASP A 174 -7.30 4.25 0.87
C ASP A 174 -7.64 3.39 -0.35
N ILE A 175 -6.78 2.43 -0.71
CA ILE A 175 -7.04 1.47 -1.79
C ILE A 175 -7.18 0.08 -1.17
N ASP A 176 -8.29 -0.60 -1.46
CA ASP A 176 -8.56 -1.94 -0.97
C ASP A 176 -9.21 -2.83 -2.04
N LYS A 177 -9.24 -4.14 -1.80
CA LYS A 177 -10.01 -5.09 -2.62
C LYS A 177 -11.49 -4.90 -2.35
N CYS A 178 -12.31 -4.92 -3.40
CA CYS A 178 -13.75 -4.84 -3.24
C CYS A 178 -14.27 -6.16 -2.63
N GLU A 179 -14.75 -6.13 -1.40
CA GLU A 179 -15.61 -7.20 -0.90
C GLU A 179 -16.97 -7.13 -1.63
N GLU A 180 -17.41 -8.25 -2.22
CA GLU A 180 -18.71 -8.37 -2.87
C GLU A 180 -19.83 -8.44 -1.82
N ASN A 181 -20.31 -7.27 -1.38
CA ASN A 181 -21.56 -7.21 -0.61
C ASN A 181 -22.69 -6.77 -1.54
N ASN A 182 -23.53 -7.72 -1.95
CA ASN A 182 -24.81 -7.49 -2.60
C ASN A 182 -25.66 -6.54 -1.75
N SER A 183 -26.02 -5.39 -2.31
CA SER A 183 -26.91 -4.41 -1.69
C SER A 183 -28.36 -4.90 -1.70
N GLY A 184 -28.95 -5.05 -0.52
CA GLY A 184 -30.38 -5.26 -0.31
C GLY A 184 -30.74 -5.29 1.18
N GLY A 185 -31.31 -4.18 1.66
CA GLY A 185 -31.98 -3.97 2.95
C GLY A 185 -32.05 -5.12 3.97
N ASN A 186 -31.08 -5.12 4.87
CA ASN A 186 -31.20 -5.33 6.31
C ASN A 186 -29.80 -5.07 6.84
N GLU A 187 -29.65 -4.35 7.96
CA GLU A 187 -28.38 -4.31 8.69
C GLU A 187 -28.08 -5.72 9.21
N ASN A 188 -27.62 -6.58 8.32
CA ASN A 188 -26.93 -7.79 8.70
C ASN A 188 -25.63 -7.30 9.36
N PRO A 189 -25.29 -7.82 10.54
CA PRO A 189 -23.99 -7.53 11.14
C PRO A 189 -22.91 -7.80 10.10
N PRO A 190 -21.80 -7.03 10.11
CA PRO A 190 -20.69 -7.23 9.18
C PRO A 190 -20.38 -8.72 9.09
N PRO A 191 -20.12 -9.26 7.88
CA PRO A 191 -19.88 -10.68 7.72
C PRO A 191 -18.83 -11.13 8.73
N LEU A 192 -19.19 -12.16 9.51
CA LEU A 192 -18.33 -12.70 10.54
C LEU A 192 -16.92 -12.89 9.97
N SER A 193 -15.91 -12.36 10.66
CA SER A 193 -14.52 -12.55 10.28
C SER A 193 -14.21 -14.04 10.12
N TYR A 194 -13.18 -14.39 9.36
CA TYR A 194 -12.78 -15.79 9.13
C TYR A 194 -12.74 -16.64 10.42
N CYS A 195 -12.37 -16.02 11.54
CA CYS A 195 -12.30 -16.64 12.87
C CYS A 195 -13.62 -16.73 13.63
N GLU A 196 -14.61 -15.93 13.26
CA GLU A 196 -15.97 -15.97 13.83
C GLU A 196 -16.88 -16.95 13.07
N GLN A 197 -16.54 -17.31 11.83
CA GLN A 197 -17.36 -18.22 11.00
C GLN A 197 -17.43 -19.68 11.49
N GLY A 198 -16.76 -20.03 12.60
CA GLY A 198 -16.73 -21.40 13.14
C GLY A 198 -16.15 -22.44 12.14
N ASP A 199 -16.09 -23.70 12.57
CA ASP A 199 -15.58 -24.81 11.77
C ASP A 199 -16.66 -25.47 10.88
N GLY A 200 -17.89 -24.95 10.91
CA GLY A 200 -19.05 -25.55 10.26
C GLY A 200 -19.61 -26.74 11.05
N PRO A 201 -20.63 -27.43 10.50
CA PRO A 201 -21.22 -28.59 11.15
C PRO A 201 -20.22 -29.77 11.21
N LEU A 202 -20.30 -30.57 12.28
CA LEU A 202 -19.47 -31.76 12.42
C LEU A 202 -19.71 -32.74 11.26
N PRO A 203 -18.66 -33.17 10.56
CA PRO A 203 -18.78 -34.18 9.51
C PRO A 203 -19.21 -35.54 10.09
N ASN A 204 -19.82 -36.38 9.26
CA ASN A 204 -20.21 -37.73 9.63
C ASN A 204 -19.02 -38.71 9.51
N TYR A 205 -18.09 -38.65 10.46
CA TYR A 205 -16.98 -39.61 10.57
C TYR A 205 -17.22 -40.64 11.69
N PRO A 206 -16.63 -41.85 11.61
CA PRO A 206 -16.71 -42.84 12.68
C PRO A 206 -16.20 -42.29 14.01
N ALA A 207 -16.80 -42.69 15.13
CA ALA A 207 -16.25 -42.37 16.45
C ALA A 207 -14.87 -43.02 16.63
N TRP A 208 -13.94 -42.29 17.23
CA TRP A 208 -12.64 -42.84 17.58
C TRP A 208 -12.81 -43.93 18.66
N VAL A 209 -12.08 -45.03 18.49
CA VAL A 209 -11.96 -46.12 19.47
C VAL A 209 -10.48 -46.50 19.55
N ALA A 210 -10.05 -47.05 20.70
CA ALA A 210 -8.66 -47.40 20.94
C ALA A 210 -8.21 -48.62 20.10
N GLN A 211 -7.88 -48.38 18.83
CA GLN A 211 -7.39 -49.36 17.87
C GLN A 211 -6.35 -48.75 16.93
N ALA A 212 -5.73 -49.58 16.10
CA ALA A 212 -4.82 -49.09 15.07
C ALA A 212 -5.58 -48.48 13.88
N TYR A 213 -5.06 -47.37 13.33
CA TYR A 213 -5.60 -46.71 12.15
C TYR A 213 -4.53 -46.54 11.06
N PRO A 214 -4.81 -46.88 9.80
CA PRO A 214 -3.95 -46.55 8.67
C PRO A 214 -3.93 -45.03 8.47
N SER A 215 -2.90 -44.49 7.81
CA SER A 215 -2.77 -43.04 7.56
C SER A 215 -4.02 -42.47 6.87
N THR A 216 -4.30 -41.19 7.10
CA THR A 216 -5.41 -40.41 6.50
C THR A 216 -6.82 -40.89 6.85
N THR A 217 -6.98 -41.62 7.95
CA THR A 217 -8.29 -42.01 8.48
C THR A 217 -8.90 -40.88 9.29
N TYR A 218 -10.19 -40.61 9.06
CA TYR A 218 -10.96 -39.58 9.76
C TYR A 218 -11.80 -40.18 10.89
N VAL A 219 -11.86 -39.49 12.03
CA VAL A 219 -12.63 -39.91 13.21
C VAL A 219 -13.25 -38.71 13.93
N ILE A 220 -14.32 -38.95 14.69
CA ILE A 220 -14.84 -38.03 15.69
C ILE A 220 -14.37 -38.45 17.09
N TYR A 221 -13.76 -37.53 17.83
CA TYR A 221 -13.38 -37.75 19.22
C TYR A 221 -13.75 -36.51 20.05
N ASN A 222 -14.50 -36.70 21.14
CA ASN A 222 -14.97 -35.62 22.02
C ASN A 222 -15.61 -34.44 21.26
N GLY A 223 -16.50 -34.75 20.30
CA GLY A 223 -17.23 -33.74 19.52
C GLY A 223 -16.36 -32.93 18.55
N ARG A 224 -15.17 -33.42 18.20
CA ARG A 224 -14.25 -32.78 17.24
C ARG A 224 -13.81 -33.77 16.18
N ALA A 225 -13.60 -33.29 14.96
CA ALA A 225 -13.15 -34.09 13.84
C ALA A 225 -11.61 -34.12 13.78
N PHE A 226 -11.04 -35.31 13.56
CA PHE A 226 -9.60 -35.51 13.42
C PHE A 226 -9.29 -36.39 12.21
N TYR A 227 -8.07 -36.27 11.70
CA TYR A 227 -7.46 -37.29 10.84
C TYR A 227 -6.03 -37.58 11.27
N ASN A 228 -5.57 -38.81 11.09
CA ASN A 228 -4.17 -39.14 11.37
C ASN A 228 -3.29 -38.90 10.15
N ARG A 229 -2.14 -38.23 10.34
CA ARG A 229 -1.20 -37.91 9.25
C ARG A 229 -0.37 -39.13 8.82
N TYR A 230 -0.14 -40.05 9.73
CA TYR A 230 0.55 -41.32 9.52
C TYR A 230 -0.10 -42.39 10.43
N TYR A 231 0.43 -43.61 10.42
CA TYR A 231 -0.08 -44.72 11.25
C TYR A 231 -0.33 -44.28 12.70
N ALA A 232 -1.51 -44.59 13.23
CA ALA A 232 -1.86 -44.37 14.63
C ALA A 232 -2.08 -45.70 15.34
N SER A 233 -1.43 -45.88 16.48
CA SER A 233 -1.61 -47.03 17.36
C SER A 233 -2.83 -46.86 18.28
N ALA A 234 -3.23 -47.93 18.97
CA ALA A 234 -4.33 -47.88 19.94
C ALA A 234 -4.06 -46.93 21.12
N SER A 235 -2.80 -46.63 21.43
CA SER A 235 -2.39 -45.68 22.48
C SER A 235 -2.34 -44.22 22.01
N ASP A 236 -2.44 -43.97 20.70
CA ASP A 236 -2.43 -42.62 20.14
C ASP A 236 -3.82 -41.97 20.26
N ILE A 237 -4.00 -41.17 21.30
CA ILE A 237 -5.28 -40.50 21.59
C ILE A 237 -5.35 -39.17 20.82
N PRO A 238 -6.43 -38.88 20.05
CA PRO A 238 -6.59 -37.60 19.36
C PRO A 238 -6.56 -36.40 20.31
N GLY A 239 -5.81 -35.37 19.93
CA GLY A 239 -5.62 -34.15 20.73
C GLY A 239 -4.47 -34.23 21.75
N ASN A 240 -3.80 -35.38 21.90
CA ASN A 240 -2.58 -35.46 22.68
C ASN A 240 -1.38 -34.97 21.87
N LEU A 241 -0.50 -34.22 22.53
CA LEU A 241 0.77 -33.79 21.93
C LEU A 241 1.62 -35.01 21.56
N GLY A 242 2.17 -35.03 20.35
CA GLY A 242 2.99 -36.12 19.83
C GLY A 242 2.21 -37.24 19.12
N ALA A 243 0.88 -37.29 19.29
CA ALA A 243 0.05 -38.24 18.55
C ALA A 243 -0.04 -37.84 17.05
N PRO A 244 -0.22 -38.80 16.13
CA PRO A 244 -0.37 -38.54 14.69
C PRO A 244 -1.63 -37.77 14.28
N TRP A 245 -2.53 -37.45 15.23
CA TRP A 245 -3.84 -36.88 14.97
C TRP A 245 -3.79 -35.36 14.77
N GLN A 246 -4.38 -34.91 13.67
CA GLN A 246 -4.62 -33.51 13.33
C GLN A 246 -6.11 -33.21 13.52
N GLU A 247 -6.46 -32.18 14.29
CA GLU A 247 -7.84 -31.67 14.38
C GLU A 247 -8.18 -30.90 13.09
N VAL A 248 -9.34 -31.19 12.50
CA VAL A 248 -9.91 -30.47 11.36
C VAL A 248 -10.61 -29.23 11.93
N THR A 249 -9.86 -28.14 12.07
CA THR A 249 -10.33 -26.88 12.65
C THR A 249 -9.58 -25.70 12.06
N LYS A 250 -10.23 -24.53 12.03
CA LYS A 250 -9.57 -23.24 11.79
C LYS A 250 -8.76 -22.79 12.99
N GLN A 251 -9.02 -23.31 14.19
CA GLN A 251 -8.34 -22.87 15.40
C GLN A 251 -6.91 -23.41 15.48
N TRP A 252 -6.01 -22.62 16.03
CA TRP A 252 -4.67 -23.12 16.35
C TRP A 252 -4.76 -24.16 17.47
N ARG A 253 -4.00 -25.25 17.32
CA ARG A 253 -3.83 -26.34 18.27
C ARG A 253 -2.35 -26.64 18.40
N ASN A 254 -1.88 -26.80 19.62
CA ASN A 254 -0.49 -27.10 19.92
C ASN A 254 -0.03 -28.46 19.38
N PHE A 255 -0.94 -29.43 19.25
CA PHE A 255 -0.68 -30.76 18.70
C PHE A 255 -0.82 -30.85 17.17
N ASN A 256 -1.42 -29.85 16.54
CA ASN A 256 -1.51 -29.80 15.08
C ASN A 256 -0.17 -29.40 14.46
N VAL A 257 0.04 -29.86 13.24
CA VAL A 257 1.14 -29.43 12.37
C VAL A 257 0.59 -28.52 11.28
N TYR A 258 1.39 -27.52 10.94
CA TYR A 258 1.05 -26.50 9.96
C TYR A 258 2.19 -26.32 8.97
N ASP A 259 1.88 -26.44 7.69
CA ASP A 259 2.82 -26.17 6.60
C ASP A 259 2.79 -24.69 6.20
N THR A 260 3.77 -24.26 5.41
CA THR A 260 3.84 -22.89 4.86
C THR A 260 2.51 -22.47 4.24
N GLY A 261 2.02 -21.28 4.61
CA GLY A 261 0.78 -20.72 4.08
C GLY A 261 -0.50 -21.23 4.74
N ASN A 262 -0.44 -22.22 5.63
CA ASN A 262 -1.59 -22.64 6.43
C ASN A 262 -2.11 -21.46 7.28
N LYS A 263 -3.43 -21.32 7.36
CA LYS A 263 -4.07 -20.25 8.11
C LYS A 263 -4.79 -20.81 9.33
N VAL A 264 -4.70 -20.09 10.45
CA VAL A 264 -5.35 -20.47 11.70
C VAL A 264 -5.93 -19.25 12.41
N CYS A 265 -6.81 -19.51 13.35
CA CYS A 265 -7.36 -18.56 14.29
C CYS A 265 -6.79 -18.80 15.69
N TYR A 266 -6.36 -17.73 16.34
CA TYR A 266 -5.87 -17.78 17.71
C TYR A 266 -6.24 -16.47 18.41
N ASN A 267 -6.96 -16.54 19.53
CA ASN A 267 -7.48 -15.38 20.25
C ASN A 267 -8.23 -14.39 19.33
N ASN A 268 -9.15 -14.92 18.51
CA ASN A 268 -9.93 -14.16 17.50
C ASN A 268 -9.12 -13.41 16.44
N ARG A 269 -7.82 -13.72 16.30
CA ARG A 269 -6.96 -13.15 15.26
C ARG A 269 -6.57 -14.23 14.26
N GLN A 270 -6.43 -13.85 13.00
CA GLN A 270 -6.04 -14.75 11.92
C GLN A 270 -4.53 -14.71 11.71
N PHE A 271 -3.91 -15.87 11.62
CA PHE A 271 -2.48 -16.03 11.39
C PHE A 271 -2.23 -16.91 10.17
N GLN A 272 -1.07 -16.72 9.55
CA GLN A 272 -0.55 -17.54 8.47
C GLN A 272 0.85 -18.05 8.84
N ALA A 273 1.07 -19.34 8.66
CA ALA A 273 2.36 -19.96 8.88
C ALA A 273 3.38 -19.50 7.82
N ARG A 274 4.54 -19.03 8.26
CA ARG A 274 5.69 -18.63 7.42
C ARG A 274 6.44 -19.84 6.87
N TYR A 275 6.53 -20.87 7.69
CA TYR A 275 7.12 -22.17 7.38
C TYR A 275 6.54 -23.22 8.32
N TYR A 276 7.01 -24.46 8.21
CA TYR A 276 6.60 -25.57 9.08
C TYR A 276 6.52 -25.16 10.56
N SER A 277 5.39 -25.46 11.20
CA SER A 277 5.14 -25.17 12.60
C SER A 277 4.52 -26.35 13.32
N TYR A 278 5.04 -26.64 14.52
CA TYR A 278 4.51 -27.64 15.44
C TYR A 278 4.71 -27.16 16.86
N ASN A 279 3.65 -27.11 17.66
CA ASN A 279 3.68 -26.64 19.06
C ASN A 279 4.34 -25.25 19.24
N GLN A 280 4.30 -24.40 18.23
CA GLN A 280 4.77 -23.02 18.29
C GLN A 280 3.56 -22.09 18.20
N GLN A 281 3.27 -21.40 19.30
CA GLN A 281 2.08 -20.57 19.44
C GLN A 281 2.15 -19.30 18.56
N PRO A 282 1.06 -18.89 17.88
CA PRO A 282 1.00 -17.62 17.17
C PRO A 282 1.13 -16.41 18.11
N GLY A 283 1.66 -15.31 17.56
CA GLY A 283 1.83 -14.05 18.29
C GLY A 283 3.03 -13.98 19.24
N ILE A 284 3.98 -14.92 19.13
CA ILE A 284 5.23 -14.91 19.87
C ILE A 284 6.38 -14.61 18.90
N VAL A 285 7.24 -13.65 19.27
CA VAL A 285 8.46 -13.33 18.52
C VAL A 285 9.32 -14.59 18.39
N GLY A 286 9.72 -14.91 17.18
CA GLY A 286 10.52 -16.10 16.84
C GLY A 286 9.69 -17.26 16.30
N ASN A 287 8.39 -17.32 16.61
CA ASN A 287 7.51 -18.35 16.09
C ASN A 287 7.10 -18.06 14.64
N PRO A 288 6.81 -19.09 13.83
CA PRO A 288 6.65 -18.97 12.38
C PRO A 288 5.26 -18.45 11.97
N TRP A 289 4.73 -17.44 12.63
CA TRP A 289 3.38 -16.94 12.39
C TRP A 289 3.38 -15.46 12.07
N ASN A 290 2.76 -15.12 10.94
CA ASN A 290 2.37 -13.75 10.64
C ASN A 290 0.89 -13.56 10.97
N GLU A 291 0.53 -12.56 11.77
CA GLU A 291 -0.85 -12.09 11.88
C GLU A 291 -1.25 -11.42 10.57
N LEU A 292 -2.42 -11.79 10.03
CA LEU A 292 -3.00 -11.16 8.85
C LEU A 292 -3.76 -9.90 9.30
N THR A 293 -3.05 -8.79 9.39
CA THR A 293 -3.55 -7.49 9.85
C THR A 293 -2.80 -6.36 9.14
N ASP A 294 -3.41 -5.19 9.10
CA ASP A 294 -2.77 -3.94 8.70
C ASP A 294 -2.02 -3.26 9.86
N GLU A 295 -2.10 -3.78 11.08
CA GLU A 295 -1.32 -3.30 12.22
C GLU A 295 0.10 -3.87 12.24
N TRP A 296 1.06 -3.08 12.69
CA TRP A 296 2.42 -3.55 12.92
C TRP A 296 2.45 -4.55 14.08
N ARG A 297 3.22 -5.62 13.90
CA ARG A 297 3.50 -6.65 14.91
C ARG A 297 4.98 -6.91 14.94
N ASP A 298 5.53 -7.00 16.14
CA ASP A 298 6.93 -7.34 16.41
C ASP A 298 7.32 -8.74 15.93
N PHE A 299 6.37 -9.68 15.97
CA PHE A 299 6.54 -11.06 15.51
C PHE A 299 6.30 -11.28 14.01
N ASN A 300 5.75 -10.29 13.28
CA ASN A 300 5.52 -10.42 11.84
C ASN A 300 6.81 -10.20 11.03
N GLU A 301 6.94 -10.94 9.94
CA GLU A 301 7.91 -10.64 8.87
C GLU A 301 7.25 -9.88 7.72
N TYR A 302 7.88 -8.78 7.34
CA TYR A 302 7.47 -7.91 6.25
C TYR A 302 8.52 -7.97 5.14
N THR A 303 8.17 -8.59 4.00
CA THR A 303 9.14 -8.90 2.93
C THR A 303 8.88 -8.13 1.63
N VAL A 304 7.86 -7.26 1.61
CA VAL A 304 7.46 -6.50 0.44
C VAL A 304 7.73 -5.02 0.68
N ILE A 305 8.61 -4.42 -0.14
CA ILE A 305 8.86 -2.98 -0.09
C ILE A 305 7.56 -2.21 -0.31
N ASN A 306 7.41 -1.05 0.34
CA ASN A 306 6.21 -0.23 0.36
C ASN A 306 5.00 -0.88 1.05
N THR A 307 5.16 -2.00 1.77
CA THR A 307 4.12 -2.48 2.68
C THR A 307 3.74 -1.38 3.65
N VAL A 308 2.44 -1.13 3.83
CA VAL A 308 1.92 -0.12 4.76
C VAL A 308 1.35 -0.81 5.98
N VAL A 309 1.71 -0.31 7.16
CA VAL A 309 1.19 -0.76 8.46
C VAL A 309 0.75 0.41 9.33
N LYS A 310 -0.17 0.14 10.24
CA LYS A 310 -0.58 1.03 11.33
C LYS A 310 0.24 0.75 12.59
N TYR A 311 0.66 1.80 13.27
CA TYR A 311 1.32 1.72 14.57
C TYR A 311 1.07 3.01 15.34
N ASN A 312 0.53 2.91 16.56
CA ASN A 312 0.17 4.08 17.39
C ASN A 312 -0.69 5.11 16.63
N SER A 313 -1.72 4.64 15.92
CA SER A 313 -2.64 5.46 15.11
C SER A 313 -2.00 6.20 13.92
N LYS A 314 -0.74 5.92 13.61
CA LYS A 314 -0.01 6.45 12.45
C LYS A 314 0.21 5.37 11.42
N GLN A 315 0.44 5.76 10.16
CA GLN A 315 0.78 4.85 9.08
C GLN A 315 2.26 4.92 8.73
N PHE A 316 2.86 3.77 8.46
CA PHE A 316 4.25 3.64 8.09
C PHE A 316 4.38 2.78 6.84
N LYS A 317 5.26 3.17 5.93
CA LYS A 317 5.68 2.35 4.78
C LYS A 317 7.03 1.73 5.03
N LEU A 318 7.19 0.47 4.64
CA LEU A 318 8.48 -0.22 4.64
C LEU A 318 9.33 0.28 3.47
N ARG A 319 10.57 0.70 3.73
CA ARG A 319 11.50 1.16 2.68
C ARG A 319 12.52 0.12 2.23
N GLU A 320 12.61 -0.98 2.96
CA GLU A 320 13.57 -2.07 2.70
C GLU A 320 12.83 -3.32 2.21
N ASN A 321 13.55 -4.31 1.71
CA ASN A 321 12.95 -5.56 1.24
C ASN A 321 12.66 -6.56 2.38
N TYR A 322 13.03 -6.23 3.61
CA TYR A 322 12.80 -7.06 4.77
C TYR A 322 12.70 -6.22 6.04
N SER A 323 11.76 -6.55 6.92
CA SER A 323 11.73 -6.08 8.30
C SER A 323 11.14 -7.14 9.21
N TYR A 324 11.77 -7.30 10.38
CA TYR A 324 11.34 -8.21 11.42
C TYR A 324 11.74 -7.65 12.78
N ASN A 325 10.80 -7.55 13.71
CA ASN A 325 11.02 -7.01 15.06
C ASN A 325 11.75 -5.64 15.08
N GLN A 326 11.52 -4.80 14.07
CA GLN A 326 12.04 -3.44 13.99
C GLN A 326 10.88 -2.46 14.12
N GLN A 327 10.74 -1.89 15.31
CA GLN A 327 9.62 -1.01 15.64
C GLN A 327 9.59 0.24 14.75
N PRO A 328 8.41 0.66 14.23
CA PRO A 328 8.26 1.93 13.54
C PRO A 328 8.57 3.14 14.43
N GLY A 329 9.10 4.21 13.83
CA GLY A 329 9.42 5.46 14.52
C GLY A 329 10.78 5.50 15.22
N LEU A 330 11.60 4.44 15.11
CA LEU A 330 12.99 4.46 15.58
C LEU A 330 13.95 4.82 14.44
N GLN A 331 15.06 5.50 14.76
CA GLN A 331 16.03 5.91 13.73
C GLN A 331 16.69 4.74 12.99
N SER A 332 16.91 3.61 13.66
CA SER A 332 17.43 2.37 13.05
C SER A 332 16.39 1.60 12.25
N SER A 333 15.13 2.02 12.30
CA SER A 333 14.00 1.34 11.69
C SER A 333 13.94 1.58 10.18
N PRO A 334 13.57 0.57 9.37
CA PRO A 334 13.34 0.74 7.94
C PRO A 334 11.97 1.40 7.65
N TRP A 335 11.14 1.60 8.68
CA TRP A 335 9.79 2.13 8.58
C TRP A 335 9.77 3.66 8.50
N GLN A 336 9.18 4.20 7.45
CA GLN A 336 8.97 5.63 7.26
C GLN A 336 7.52 6.02 7.53
N GLU A 337 7.29 7.03 8.38
CA GLU A 337 5.95 7.57 8.64
C GLU A 337 5.42 8.25 7.37
N LEU A 338 4.18 7.95 7.00
CA LEU A 338 3.45 8.63 5.94
C LEU A 338 2.88 9.94 6.48
N THR A 339 3.67 11.01 6.39
CA THR A 339 3.31 12.33 6.89
C THR A 339 4.09 13.41 6.15
N ASP A 340 3.50 14.60 6.07
CA ASP A 340 4.18 15.79 5.56
C ASP A 340 5.02 16.47 6.64
N GLN A 341 4.97 15.99 7.89
CA GLN A 341 5.81 16.52 8.96
C GLN A 341 7.23 15.96 8.87
N TRP A 342 8.22 16.76 9.22
CA TRP A 342 9.58 16.27 9.35
C TRP A 342 9.67 15.25 10.49
N ARG A 343 10.39 14.16 10.25
CA ARG A 343 10.73 13.10 11.22
C ARG A 343 12.21 12.82 11.10
N ASP A 344 12.87 12.73 12.24
CA ASP A 344 14.29 12.42 12.34
C ASP A 344 14.63 11.02 11.81
N PHE A 345 13.71 10.06 11.94
CA PHE A 345 13.85 8.70 11.41
C PHE A 345 13.48 8.55 9.93
N ASN A 346 12.75 9.50 9.34
CA ASN A 346 12.41 9.44 7.91
C ASN A 346 13.62 9.76 7.03
N VAL A 347 13.57 9.22 5.82
CA VAL A 347 14.54 9.54 4.76
C VAL A 347 13.85 10.38 3.70
N TYR A 348 14.58 11.38 3.23
CA TYR A 348 14.10 12.34 2.26
C TYR A 348 15.07 12.47 1.09
N ASN A 349 14.52 12.64 -0.10
CA ASN A 349 15.23 12.79 -1.37
C ASN A 349 15.23 14.25 -1.83
N LEU A 350 15.93 14.53 -2.92
CA LEU A 350 16.00 15.87 -3.51
C LEU A 350 14.59 16.38 -3.82
N ASN A 351 14.32 17.64 -3.45
CA ASN A 351 13.03 18.33 -3.60
C ASN A 351 11.87 17.82 -2.74
N ASP A 352 12.08 16.86 -1.84
CA ASP A 352 11.05 16.49 -0.86
C ASP A 352 10.66 17.70 -0.01
N LEU A 353 9.39 17.74 0.36
CA LEU A 353 8.77 18.84 1.10
C LEU A 353 8.31 18.36 2.46
N VAL A 354 8.57 19.14 3.49
CA VAL A 354 8.14 18.84 4.86
C VAL A 354 7.69 20.09 5.61
N TYR A 355 6.88 19.90 6.64
CA TYR A 355 6.59 20.89 7.67
C TYR A 355 7.44 20.64 8.91
N TYR A 356 7.97 21.72 9.47
CA TYR A 356 8.69 21.71 10.74
C TYR A 356 8.48 23.04 11.45
N ASN A 357 8.04 23.00 12.72
CA ASN A 357 7.71 24.20 13.51
C ASN A 357 6.81 25.22 12.79
N GLY A 358 5.80 24.72 12.04
CA GLY A 358 4.84 25.56 11.31
C GLY A 358 5.34 26.15 9.99
N ALA A 359 6.62 25.98 9.66
CA ALA A 359 7.19 26.42 8.39
C ALA A 359 7.37 25.23 7.42
N ARG A 360 7.38 25.52 6.12
CA ARG A 360 7.54 24.53 5.05
C ARG A 360 8.97 24.56 4.52
N PHE A 361 9.57 23.39 4.36
CA PHE A 361 10.95 23.22 3.92
C PHE A 361 11.04 22.33 2.69
N LYS A 362 12.05 22.58 1.84
CA LYS A 362 12.44 21.76 0.68
C LYS A 362 13.83 21.18 0.89
N ASN A 363 13.99 19.87 0.71
CA ASN A 363 15.31 19.24 0.76
C ASN A 363 16.13 19.59 -0.50
N ARG A 364 17.38 20.00 -0.32
CA ARG A 364 18.28 20.38 -1.43
C ARG A 364 19.26 19.29 -1.85
N ILE A 365 19.28 18.14 -1.19
CA ILE A 365 20.24 17.06 -1.49
C ILE A 365 19.52 15.75 -1.81
N SER A 366 20.20 14.85 -2.53
CA SER A 366 19.64 13.57 -3.01
C SER A 366 19.27 12.59 -1.89
N TYR A 367 19.86 12.72 -0.71
CA TYR A 367 19.59 11.87 0.45
C TYR A 367 19.81 12.65 1.73
N SER A 368 18.80 12.75 2.58
CA SER A 368 18.92 13.28 3.94
C SER A 368 18.18 12.39 4.95
N LYS A 369 18.75 12.26 6.15
CA LYS A 369 18.18 11.53 7.29
C LYS A 369 18.70 12.17 8.58
N ASN A 370 17.82 12.36 9.57
CA ASN A 370 18.19 12.95 10.87
C ASN A 370 18.95 14.31 10.76
N GLN A 371 18.67 15.08 9.71
CA GLN A 371 19.20 16.44 9.54
C GLN A 371 18.04 17.40 9.78
N GLN A 372 18.00 18.03 10.95
CA GLN A 372 16.89 18.86 11.38
C GLN A 372 16.76 20.14 10.52
N PRO A 373 15.55 20.53 10.07
CA PRO A 373 15.34 21.82 9.42
C PRO A 373 15.67 23.02 10.33
N GLY A 374 16.06 24.14 9.71
CA GLY A 374 16.38 25.38 10.42
C GLY A 374 17.82 25.48 10.98
N LEU A 375 18.70 24.53 10.66
CA LEU A 375 20.12 24.60 11.02
C LEU A 375 20.97 24.94 9.79
N ILE A 376 22.06 25.69 9.98
CA ILE A 376 22.97 26.10 8.89
C ILE A 376 23.59 24.88 8.18
N SER A 377 23.93 23.83 8.94
CA SER A 377 24.48 22.57 8.41
C SER A 377 23.44 21.68 7.72
N SER A 378 22.18 22.09 7.75
CA SER A 378 21.06 21.30 7.26
C SER A 378 20.82 21.51 5.76
N PRO A 379 20.39 20.48 5.02
CA PRO A 379 20.07 20.64 3.61
C PRO A 379 18.69 21.28 3.37
N TRP A 380 17.92 21.54 4.43
CA TRP A 380 16.55 22.04 4.33
C TRP A 380 16.50 23.55 4.10
N GLN A 381 15.88 23.93 2.98
CA GLN A 381 15.57 25.32 2.63
C GLN A 381 14.15 25.65 3.09
N GLU A 382 13.95 26.65 3.95
CA GLU A 382 12.61 27.19 4.22
C GLU A 382 12.06 27.86 2.95
N ILE A 383 10.84 27.51 2.56
CA ILE A 383 10.13 28.15 1.46
C ILE A 383 9.47 29.42 2.01
N THR A 384 10.17 30.53 1.87
CA THR A 384 9.74 31.85 2.32
C THR A 384 10.40 32.93 1.47
N ASP A 385 9.78 34.11 1.41
CA ASP A 385 10.38 35.31 0.85
C ASP A 385 11.27 36.03 1.88
N GLN A 386 11.21 35.67 3.16
CA GLN A 386 12.00 36.29 4.21
C GLN A 386 13.43 35.74 4.19
N TRP A 387 14.39 36.61 4.49
CA TRP A 387 15.74 36.15 4.76
C TRP A 387 15.76 35.25 6.02
N ARG A 388 16.29 34.05 5.84
CA ARG A 388 16.69 33.11 6.88
C ARG A 388 18.19 32.90 6.82
N ASN A 389 18.81 32.86 8.00
CA ASN A 389 20.25 32.70 8.15
C ASN A 389 20.75 31.31 7.71
N PHE A 390 19.94 30.26 7.88
CA PHE A 390 20.28 28.89 7.45
C PHE A 390 20.02 28.61 5.97
N ASN A 391 19.19 29.43 5.31
CA ASN A 391 18.90 29.28 3.88
C ASN A 391 20.13 29.63 3.02
N VAL A 392 20.24 28.97 1.87
CA VAL A 392 21.23 29.30 0.84
C VAL A 392 20.53 30.11 -0.25
N TYR A 393 21.25 31.10 -0.76
CA TYR A 393 20.81 31.97 -1.86
C TYR A 393 21.86 31.95 -2.95
N ASN A 394 21.45 31.84 -4.21
CA ASN A 394 22.28 31.94 -5.38
C ASN A 394 22.17 33.34 -6.01
N ALA A 395 23.05 33.65 -6.96
CA ALA A 395 22.98 34.89 -7.71
C ALA A 395 21.58 35.12 -8.31
N GLY A 396 21.01 36.29 -8.03
CA GLY A 396 19.68 36.67 -8.51
C GLY A 396 18.53 36.37 -7.55
N ASP A 397 18.72 35.54 -6.52
CA ASP A 397 17.68 35.26 -5.53
C ASP A 397 17.30 36.54 -4.75
N GLU A 398 16.01 36.73 -4.50
CA GLU A 398 15.47 37.89 -3.79
C GLU A 398 14.91 37.50 -2.42
N VAL A 399 15.14 38.35 -1.43
CA VAL A 399 14.61 38.18 -0.07
C VAL A 399 14.11 39.51 0.51
N MET A 400 13.17 39.41 1.44
CA MET A 400 12.74 40.49 2.32
C MET A 400 13.54 40.43 3.63
N TYR A 401 14.06 41.58 4.06
CA TYR A 401 14.73 41.73 5.34
C TYR A 401 14.49 43.14 5.90
N ASN A 402 14.01 43.25 7.14
CA ASN A 402 13.67 44.52 7.79
C ASN A 402 12.81 45.46 6.91
N GLY A 403 11.83 44.90 6.20
CA GLY A 403 10.91 45.67 5.33
C GLY A 403 11.46 46.04 3.94
N HIS A 404 12.73 45.78 3.67
CA HIS A 404 13.37 46.05 2.38
C HIS A 404 13.59 44.78 1.57
N ARG A 405 13.65 44.94 0.24
CA ARG A 405 13.95 43.85 -0.69
C ARG A 405 15.42 43.88 -1.07
N TYR A 406 16.07 42.73 -0.98
CA TYR A 406 17.47 42.54 -1.37
C TYR A 406 17.60 41.45 -2.42
N ARG A 407 18.60 41.59 -3.29
CA ARG A 407 19.00 40.57 -4.28
C ARG A 407 20.41 40.07 -4.00
N ALA A 408 20.62 38.77 -3.99
CA ALA A 408 21.93 38.17 -3.86
C ALA A 408 22.74 38.37 -5.14
N LYS A 409 23.99 38.83 -5.02
CA LYS A 409 24.91 39.01 -6.15
C LYS A 409 25.59 37.71 -6.57
N TRP A 410 25.81 36.80 -5.62
CA TRP A 410 26.39 35.47 -5.80
C TRP A 410 25.91 34.55 -4.67
N TYR A 411 26.43 33.32 -4.65
CA TYR A 411 26.13 32.35 -3.60
C TYR A 411 26.39 32.93 -2.20
N THR A 412 25.43 32.83 -1.29
CA THR A 412 25.58 33.24 0.10
C THR A 412 24.73 32.40 1.05
N GLN A 413 25.20 32.24 2.28
CA GLN A 413 24.50 31.62 3.41
C GLN A 413 24.93 32.32 4.69
N ASN A 414 24.00 32.58 5.60
CA ASN A 414 24.25 33.20 6.92
C ASN A 414 24.88 34.60 6.89
N GLU A 415 25.00 35.25 5.72
CA GLU A 415 25.43 36.65 5.62
C GLU A 415 24.19 37.56 5.55
N GLN A 416 24.09 38.50 6.48
CA GLN A 416 22.88 39.31 6.67
C GLN A 416 22.73 40.42 5.61
N PRO A 417 21.54 40.61 5.02
CA PRO A 417 21.24 41.75 4.17
C PRO A 417 21.41 43.09 4.89
N GLY A 418 21.89 44.10 4.16
CA GLY A 418 22.21 45.42 4.69
C GLY A 418 23.58 45.53 5.40
N ALA A 419 24.18 44.40 5.80
CA ALA A 419 25.52 44.37 6.40
C ALA A 419 26.58 43.78 5.46
N ALA A 420 26.26 42.71 4.75
CA ALA A 420 27.19 42.04 3.85
C ALA A 420 27.11 42.56 2.41
N SER A 421 28.27 42.70 1.74
CA SER A 421 28.38 43.22 0.37
C SER A 421 27.78 42.30 -0.70
N VAL A 422 27.48 41.04 -0.33
CA VAL A 422 26.83 40.03 -1.18
C VAL A 422 25.40 40.41 -1.56
N TRP A 423 24.77 41.32 -0.80
CA TRP A 423 23.40 41.78 -1.03
C TRP A 423 23.37 43.13 -1.74
N GLN A 424 22.45 43.26 -2.70
CA GLN A 424 22.08 44.52 -3.33
C GLN A 424 20.70 44.93 -2.85
N LEU A 425 20.57 46.12 -2.26
CA LEU A 425 19.26 46.71 -1.94
C LEU A 425 18.52 47.06 -3.25
N ILE A 426 17.25 46.64 -3.35
CA ILE A 426 16.40 46.86 -4.52
C ILE A 426 15.33 47.91 -4.23
N SER A 427 14.65 47.84 -3.08
CA SER A 427 13.56 48.75 -2.68
C SER A 427 13.35 48.74 -1.17
#